data_AF-A0A6C2UIH2-F1
#
_entry.id   AF-A0A6C2UIH2-F1
#
_cell.length_a   1.000
_cell.length_b   1.000
_cell.length_c   1.000
_cell.angle_alpha   90.00
_cell.angle_beta   90.00
_cell.angle_gamma   90.00
#
_symmetry.space_group_name_H-M   'P 1'
#
loop_
_entity.id
_entity.type
_entity.pdbx_description
1 polymer ?
#
loop_
_entity_poly.entity_id
_entity_poly.type
_entity_poly.pdbx_seq_one_letter_code
_entity_poly.pdbx_strand_id
1 'polypeptide(L)'
;MMSRLICILLAGVFSGMGSRVDARDLNALQDEFLSWKFGMFMHFNMSTFVPGGWSSGQEDPLLFNPDNLDFGQWADAAVAAKMKYAVLTVKHTGGWCLWDTATSDRDVTWFKNYKDGKADVVQEYVDAFRSRGLKVGFYYCFPLWGGDQWKNYQTLPHEDYATGTIDAEGMVKTHFSELLTNYGDVDLVWIDQSGTDKGGMTPGAWRRIKAHIHSLQPNCLVIANNSSSMEDSDLFGYEYPYSLELPAPDNTVATEVCDKLNNGWFANPEAPCVPVRNADYIVNKLLRPLNDRNANLLLNCAPEKTGVLHPETVAVLKQVGEMWDPAEVSHADSELYDITRGPVSKVAVEGNQVSLIFAPDWSPDNLKTAAARLEAAQCRGTFFVNEASAKKEKALLRELVTAGHELGNGSKESSVITGKTNARLVRNEVDSVQKQLRTTQSPVVFRAPEYEYDDFTWPVLNYLGLTAVEPSDALAPGAILEVKTLAELDAVLAELKTKKFTSVTVRELFATSSSKRLRGAVNVADVVTGRE
;
A
#
# COMPACT_ATOMS: atom_id res chain seq x y z
N MET A 1 -42.61 57.54 -9.98
CA MET A 1 -43.41 56.58 -9.19
C MET A 1 -43.46 55.28 -9.98
N MET A 2 -43.01 54.21 -9.33
CA MET A 2 -42.75 52.82 -9.79
C MET A 2 -43.43 52.30 -11.06
N SER A 3 -42.58 51.75 -11.93
CA SER A 3 -42.89 50.79 -12.98
C SER A 3 -42.98 49.38 -12.37
N ARG A 4 -44.01 48.60 -12.70
CA ARG A 4 -44.07 47.14 -12.42
C ARG A 4 -44.44 46.42 -13.71
N LEU A 5 -43.43 45.92 -14.40
CA LEU A 5 -43.58 44.84 -15.38
C LEU A 5 -43.89 43.55 -14.63
N ILE A 6 -44.96 42.87 -15.03
CA ILE A 6 -45.30 41.52 -14.62
C ILE A 6 -44.54 40.57 -15.54
N CYS A 7 -43.51 39.90 -15.03
CA CYS A 7 -42.89 38.77 -15.71
C CYS A 7 -43.72 37.51 -15.43
N ILE A 8 -44.37 36.97 -16.47
CA ILE A 8 -45.00 35.66 -16.45
C ILE A 8 -43.90 34.61 -16.59
N LEU A 9 -43.63 33.87 -15.52
CA LEU A 9 -42.77 32.68 -15.53
C LEU A 9 -43.55 31.54 -16.20
N LEU A 10 -43.19 31.22 -17.45
CA LEU A 10 -43.57 29.97 -18.10
C LEU A 10 -42.73 28.84 -17.48
N ALA A 11 -43.36 28.05 -16.60
CA ALA A 11 -42.82 26.77 -16.16
C ALA A 11 -42.91 25.78 -17.32
N GLY A 12 -41.83 25.65 -18.08
CA GLY A 12 -41.67 24.57 -19.05
C GLY A 12 -41.44 23.26 -18.30
N VAL A 13 -42.41 22.35 -18.36
CA VAL A 13 -42.23 20.96 -17.96
C VAL A 13 -41.32 20.31 -19.00
N PHE A 14 -40.03 20.21 -18.70
CA PHE A 14 -39.13 19.30 -19.41
C PHE A 14 -39.44 17.88 -18.94
N SER A 15 -40.31 17.17 -19.67
CA SER A 15 -40.37 15.72 -19.60
C SER A 15 -39.11 15.16 -20.23
N GLY A 16 -38.05 15.01 -19.42
CA GLY A 16 -36.88 14.25 -19.81
C GLY A 16 -37.29 12.80 -20.04
N MET A 17 -37.37 12.38 -21.31
CA MET A 17 -37.23 10.97 -21.66
C MET A 17 -35.80 10.56 -21.32
N GLY A 18 -35.56 10.18 -20.06
CA GLY A 18 -34.33 9.48 -19.70
C GLY A 18 -34.29 8.17 -20.48
N SER A 19 -33.34 8.04 -21.41
CA SER A 19 -33.01 6.75 -21.98
C SER A 19 -32.64 5.82 -20.84
N ARG A 20 -33.44 4.77 -20.60
CA ARG A 20 -33.02 3.69 -19.72
C ARG A 20 -31.72 3.12 -20.30
N VAL A 21 -30.62 3.25 -19.57
CA VAL A 21 -29.40 2.52 -19.87
C VAL A 21 -29.69 1.06 -19.57
N ASP A 22 -29.61 0.20 -20.59
CA ASP A 22 -29.80 -1.23 -20.40
C ASP A 22 -28.64 -1.81 -19.57
N ALA A 23 -28.99 -2.69 -18.63
CA ALA A 23 -28.02 -3.39 -17.79
C ALA A 23 -27.15 -4.31 -18.67
N ARG A 24 -25.84 -4.17 -18.56
CA ARG A 24 -24.89 -5.06 -19.23
C ARG A 24 -24.73 -6.36 -18.44
N ASP A 25 -24.28 -7.41 -19.13
CA ASP A 25 -23.91 -8.67 -18.49
C ASP A 25 -22.73 -8.46 -17.51
N LEU A 26 -22.79 -9.08 -16.34
CA LEU A 26 -21.78 -8.90 -15.30
C LEU A 26 -20.40 -9.35 -15.77
N ASN A 27 -20.28 -10.43 -16.54
CA ASN A 27 -18.97 -10.87 -17.04
C ASN A 27 -18.38 -9.82 -17.99
N ALA A 28 -19.20 -9.16 -18.80
CA ALA A 28 -18.74 -8.07 -19.67
C ALA A 28 -18.28 -6.84 -18.86
N LEU A 29 -18.94 -6.53 -17.74
CA LEU A 29 -18.49 -5.49 -16.81
C LEU A 29 -17.17 -5.86 -16.14
N GLN A 30 -17.02 -7.11 -15.71
CA GLN A 30 -15.81 -7.65 -15.10
C GLN A 30 -14.63 -7.68 -16.09
N ASP A 31 -14.86 -8.07 -17.35
CA ASP A 31 -13.86 -8.02 -18.40
C ASP A 31 -13.41 -6.58 -18.71
N GLU A 32 -14.36 -5.63 -18.77
CA GLU A 32 -14.03 -4.21 -18.89
C GLU A 32 -13.19 -3.76 -17.69
N PHE A 33 -13.60 -4.11 -16.47
CA PHE A 33 -12.86 -3.79 -15.25
C PHE A 33 -11.42 -4.32 -15.31
N LEU A 34 -11.21 -5.59 -15.67
CA LEU A 34 -9.88 -6.17 -15.78
C LEU A 34 -9.01 -5.51 -16.86
N SER A 35 -9.62 -4.90 -17.88
CA SER A 35 -8.89 -4.11 -18.87
C SER A 35 -8.34 -2.80 -18.30
N TRP A 36 -8.87 -2.31 -17.17
CA TRP A 36 -8.40 -1.09 -16.51
C TRP A 36 -7.05 -1.29 -15.83
N LYS A 37 -6.76 -2.51 -15.34
CA LYS A 37 -5.48 -2.99 -14.78
C LYS A 37 -4.96 -2.30 -13.51
N PHE A 38 -5.04 -0.98 -13.46
CA PHE A 38 -4.39 -0.14 -12.45
C PHE A 38 -5.21 1.11 -12.13
N GLY A 39 -5.44 1.35 -10.83
CA GLY A 39 -6.21 2.48 -10.34
C GLY A 39 -5.57 3.21 -9.16
N MET A 40 -6.05 4.43 -8.91
CA MET A 40 -5.65 5.28 -7.79
C MET A 40 -6.67 5.23 -6.66
N PHE A 41 -6.25 4.86 -5.45
CA PHE A 41 -7.07 5.08 -4.25
C PHE A 41 -6.69 6.41 -3.61
N MET A 42 -7.66 7.22 -3.20
CA MET A 42 -7.40 8.45 -2.45
C MET A 42 -8.19 8.46 -1.15
N HIS A 43 -7.48 8.20 -0.06
CA HIS A 43 -7.98 8.46 1.28
C HIS A 43 -7.73 9.93 1.63
N PHE A 44 -8.78 10.73 1.41
CA PHE A 44 -8.84 12.14 1.76
C PHE A 44 -10.24 12.43 2.32
N ASN A 45 -10.31 12.85 3.58
CA ASN A 45 -11.54 13.10 4.34
C ASN A 45 -11.17 13.90 5.62
N MET A 46 -12.10 14.16 6.55
CA MET A 46 -11.78 14.72 7.89
C MET A 46 -10.65 13.96 8.59
N SER A 47 -10.59 12.64 8.39
CA SER A 47 -9.49 11.78 8.86
C SER A 47 -8.08 12.28 8.47
N THR A 48 -7.93 13.03 7.36
CA THR A 48 -6.65 13.65 6.95
C THR A 48 -6.18 14.75 7.92
N PHE A 49 -7.13 15.42 8.58
CA PHE A 49 -6.87 16.60 9.40
C PHE A 49 -6.65 16.26 10.88
N VAL A 50 -6.98 15.04 11.30
CA VAL A 50 -6.86 14.58 12.68
C VAL A 50 -5.70 13.59 12.90
N PRO A 51 -5.10 13.56 14.09
CA PRO A 51 -4.06 12.59 14.43
C PRO A 51 -4.53 11.14 14.22
N GLY A 52 -3.62 10.29 13.73
CA GLY A 52 -3.86 8.85 13.55
C GLY A 52 -4.63 8.46 12.29
N GLY A 53 -5.27 9.40 11.56
CA GLY A 53 -6.00 9.06 10.33
C GLY A 53 -7.38 8.45 10.55
N TRP A 54 -7.96 8.63 11.74
CA TRP A 54 -9.27 8.09 12.12
C TRP A 54 -10.12 9.17 12.78
N SER A 55 -11.19 9.61 12.11
CA SER A 55 -12.16 10.55 12.68
C SER A 55 -13.22 9.83 13.52
N SER A 56 -13.66 10.48 14.59
CA SER A 56 -14.69 10.04 15.53
C SER A 56 -16.10 10.56 15.21
N GLY A 57 -16.18 11.61 14.40
CA GLY A 57 -17.41 12.35 14.13
C GLY A 57 -17.71 13.42 15.18
N GLN A 58 -16.82 13.64 16.14
CA GLN A 58 -16.91 14.70 17.17
C GLN A 58 -15.89 15.83 16.93
N GLU A 59 -15.19 15.78 15.79
CA GLU A 59 -14.24 16.81 15.39
C GLU A 59 -14.93 18.16 15.18
N ASP A 60 -14.20 19.25 15.45
CA ASP A 60 -14.61 20.56 14.96
C ASP A 60 -14.54 20.55 13.42
N PRO A 61 -15.66 20.77 12.69
CA PRO A 61 -15.66 20.74 11.23
C PRO A 61 -14.73 21.79 10.60
N LEU A 62 -14.34 22.83 11.35
CA LEU A 62 -13.33 23.81 10.92
C LEU A 62 -11.93 23.20 10.75
N LEU A 63 -11.67 22.00 11.27
CA LEU A 63 -10.40 21.30 11.05
C LEU A 63 -10.20 20.90 9.60
N PHE A 64 -11.28 20.68 8.83
CA PHE A 64 -11.18 20.45 7.41
C PHE A 64 -10.82 21.77 6.70
N ASN A 65 -9.54 21.91 6.37
CA ASN A 65 -8.99 23.12 5.76
C ASN A 65 -7.84 22.81 4.80
N PRO A 66 -8.11 22.25 3.61
CA PRO A 66 -7.09 22.09 2.59
C PRO A 66 -6.84 23.42 1.87
N ASP A 67 -5.65 23.99 2.07
CA ASP A 67 -5.28 25.28 1.51
C ASP A 67 -5.15 25.28 -0.03
N ASN A 68 -4.78 24.13 -0.61
CA ASN A 68 -4.44 23.97 -2.02
C ASN A 68 -5.03 22.67 -2.61
N LEU A 69 -6.27 22.30 -2.23
CA LEU A 69 -6.90 21.10 -2.78
C LEU A 69 -6.92 21.14 -4.32
N ASP A 70 -6.20 20.19 -4.93
CA ASP A 70 -6.03 20.14 -6.39
C ASP A 70 -6.22 18.70 -6.90
N PHE A 71 -7.47 18.35 -7.19
CA PHE A 71 -7.81 17.08 -7.85
C PHE A 71 -7.22 16.97 -9.26
N GLY A 72 -6.92 18.09 -9.92
CA GLY A 72 -6.26 18.11 -11.21
C GLY A 72 -4.86 17.52 -11.13
N GLN A 73 -4.08 17.92 -10.12
CA GLN A 73 -2.76 17.35 -9.84
C GLN A 73 -2.84 15.84 -9.58
N TRP A 74 -3.84 15.38 -8.83
CA TRP A 74 -3.99 13.96 -8.52
C TRP A 74 -4.30 13.17 -9.79
N ALA A 75 -5.23 13.66 -10.60
CA ALA A 75 -5.60 13.04 -11.87
C ALA A 75 -4.43 13.08 -12.89
N ASP A 76 -3.65 14.16 -12.92
CA ASP A 76 -2.43 14.23 -13.76
C ASP A 76 -1.39 13.20 -13.32
N ALA A 77 -1.20 12.99 -12.01
CA ALA A 77 -0.33 11.96 -11.49
C ALA A 77 -0.83 10.53 -11.82
N ALA A 78 -2.15 10.31 -11.75
CA ALA A 78 -2.76 9.04 -12.14
C ALA A 78 -2.55 8.73 -13.64
N VAL A 79 -2.77 9.72 -14.51
CA VAL A 79 -2.50 9.59 -15.95
C VAL A 79 -1.02 9.34 -16.21
N ALA A 80 -0.13 10.05 -15.52
CA ALA A 80 1.32 9.84 -15.65
C ALA A 80 1.75 8.41 -15.26
N ALA A 81 1.06 7.78 -14.31
CA ALA A 81 1.24 6.38 -13.92
C ALA A 81 0.49 5.39 -14.81
N LYS A 82 -0.22 5.86 -15.85
CA LYS A 82 -1.07 5.09 -16.77
C LYS A 82 -2.27 4.40 -16.09
N MET A 83 -2.70 4.86 -14.93
CA MET A 83 -3.92 4.40 -14.28
C MET A 83 -5.16 4.70 -15.14
N LYS A 84 -6.21 3.90 -14.97
CA LYS A 84 -7.46 4.01 -15.75
C LYS A 84 -8.68 4.39 -14.92
N TYR A 85 -8.59 4.24 -13.60
CA TYR A 85 -9.68 4.53 -12.69
C TYR A 85 -9.17 5.07 -11.36
N ALA A 86 -10.07 5.68 -10.59
CA ALA A 86 -9.76 6.14 -9.25
C ALA A 86 -10.93 5.96 -8.29
N VAL A 87 -10.64 5.91 -6.99
CA VAL A 87 -11.63 5.75 -5.91
C VAL A 87 -11.37 6.76 -4.79
N LEU A 88 -12.33 7.64 -4.53
CA LEU A 88 -12.25 8.66 -3.47
C LEU A 88 -13.04 8.24 -2.23
N THR A 89 -12.50 8.45 -1.03
CA THR A 89 -13.20 8.27 0.25
C THR A 89 -14.27 9.33 0.49
N VAL A 90 -15.40 9.23 -0.22
CA VAL A 90 -16.53 10.17 -0.08
C VAL A 90 -17.14 10.14 1.32
N LYS A 91 -17.05 9.00 2.02
CA LYS A 91 -17.33 8.88 3.45
C LYS A 91 -16.41 7.85 4.11
N HIS A 92 -15.73 8.24 5.20
CA HIS A 92 -14.88 7.35 6.01
C HIS A 92 -15.40 7.25 7.47
N THR A 93 -14.57 6.74 8.37
CA THR A 93 -14.79 6.78 9.84
C THR A 93 -15.11 8.17 10.35
N GLY A 94 -15.94 8.25 11.39
CA GLY A 94 -16.53 9.50 11.87
C GLY A 94 -17.74 9.99 11.07
N GLY A 95 -17.95 9.43 9.87
CA GLY A 95 -19.17 9.63 9.08
C GLY A 95 -19.26 10.97 8.34
N TRP A 96 -18.14 11.70 8.25
CA TRP A 96 -18.07 12.96 7.50
C TRP A 96 -18.23 12.72 5.99
N CYS A 97 -19.31 13.25 5.44
CA CYS A 97 -19.64 13.18 4.01
C CYS A 97 -18.95 14.33 3.26
N LEU A 98 -18.37 14.03 2.09
CA LEU A 98 -17.70 15.02 1.24
C LEU A 98 -18.64 15.73 0.25
N TRP A 99 -19.94 15.49 0.37
CA TRP A 99 -21.01 16.15 -0.37
C TRP A 99 -22.08 16.67 0.60
N ASP A 100 -23.04 17.44 0.10
CA ASP A 100 -24.21 17.95 0.85
C ASP A 100 -25.28 16.85 0.91
N THR A 101 -25.49 16.27 2.10
CA THR A 101 -26.42 15.14 2.31
C THR A 101 -27.64 15.61 3.08
N ALA A 102 -28.82 15.16 2.66
CA ALA A 102 -30.07 15.52 3.36
C ALA A 102 -30.25 14.82 4.72
N THR A 103 -29.31 13.96 5.13
CA THR A 103 -29.52 13.04 6.25
C THR A 103 -28.60 13.28 7.45
N SER A 104 -27.62 14.18 7.36
CA SER A 104 -26.70 14.43 8.48
C SER A 104 -26.06 15.81 8.42
N ASP A 105 -25.87 16.43 9.59
CA ASP A 105 -25.05 17.64 9.77
C ASP A 105 -23.53 17.35 9.75
N ARG A 106 -23.10 16.13 9.41
CA ARG A 106 -21.68 15.76 9.26
C ARG A 106 -21.31 15.70 7.80
N ASP A 107 -21.32 16.86 7.15
CA ASP A 107 -21.16 16.92 5.71
C ASP A 107 -20.35 18.13 5.24
N VAL A 108 -20.18 18.26 3.92
CA VAL A 108 -19.33 19.28 3.30
C VAL A 108 -19.77 20.71 3.65
N THR A 109 -21.05 20.91 3.96
CA THR A 109 -21.61 22.24 4.24
C THR A 109 -21.07 22.81 5.54
N TRP A 110 -20.55 21.96 6.43
CA TRP A 110 -19.98 22.36 7.72
C TRP A 110 -18.49 22.71 7.65
N PHE A 111 -17.79 22.36 6.57
CA PHE A 111 -16.38 22.69 6.38
C PHE A 111 -16.16 24.16 6.01
N LYS A 112 -16.47 25.08 6.93
CA LYS A 112 -16.45 26.53 6.65
C LYS A 112 -15.07 27.09 6.30
N ASN A 113 -13.99 26.42 6.71
CA ASN A 113 -12.64 26.80 6.30
C ASN A 113 -12.32 26.40 4.85
N TYR A 114 -13.13 25.54 4.24
CA TYR A 114 -13.03 25.19 2.84
C TYR A 114 -14.19 25.77 2.03
N LYS A 115 -13.90 26.81 1.23
CA LYS A 115 -14.87 27.52 0.37
C LYS A 115 -16.16 27.92 1.11
N ASP A 116 -16.07 28.35 2.36
CA ASP A 116 -17.19 28.76 3.23
C ASP A 116 -18.27 27.67 3.42
N GLY A 117 -17.91 26.39 3.27
CA GLY A 117 -18.85 25.26 3.29
C GLY A 117 -19.84 25.30 2.13
N LYS A 118 -19.41 25.81 0.96
CA LYS A 118 -20.18 25.82 -0.30
C LYS A 118 -19.53 24.92 -1.36
N ALA A 119 -18.51 24.16 -0.98
CA ALA A 119 -17.85 23.24 -1.90
C ALA A 119 -18.70 21.99 -2.11
N ASP A 120 -18.46 21.33 -3.24
CA ASP A 120 -18.82 19.93 -3.44
C ASP A 120 -17.55 19.17 -3.81
N VAL A 121 -16.94 18.55 -2.81
CA VAL A 121 -15.63 17.89 -2.96
C VAL A 121 -15.76 16.66 -3.88
N VAL A 122 -16.92 16.01 -3.90
CA VAL A 122 -17.20 14.86 -4.79
C VAL A 122 -17.30 15.32 -6.24
N GLN A 123 -18.00 16.44 -6.53
CA GLN A 123 -18.08 16.98 -7.89
C GLN A 123 -16.70 17.42 -8.40
N GLU A 124 -15.92 18.11 -7.58
CA GLU A 124 -14.58 18.57 -7.96
C GLU A 124 -13.64 17.41 -8.33
N TYR A 125 -13.74 16.29 -7.59
CA TYR A 125 -13.07 15.05 -7.91
C TYR A 125 -13.55 14.46 -9.25
N VAL A 126 -14.87 14.31 -9.41
CA VAL A 126 -15.45 13.72 -10.62
C VAL A 126 -15.06 14.50 -11.87
N ASP A 127 -15.19 15.84 -11.84
CA ASP A 127 -14.83 16.71 -12.96
C ASP A 127 -13.35 16.59 -13.33
N ALA A 128 -12.46 16.64 -12.32
CA ALA A 128 -11.03 16.55 -12.54
C ALA A 128 -10.61 15.21 -13.17
N PHE A 129 -11.15 14.10 -12.67
CA PHE A 129 -10.79 12.77 -13.15
C PHE A 129 -11.43 12.45 -14.50
N ARG A 130 -12.72 12.76 -14.69
CA ARG A 130 -13.40 12.57 -15.98
C ARG A 130 -12.80 13.40 -17.10
N SER A 131 -12.37 14.63 -16.83
CA SER A 131 -11.70 15.48 -17.84
C SER A 131 -10.39 14.89 -18.39
N ARG A 132 -9.80 13.92 -17.68
CA ARG A 132 -8.59 13.16 -18.06
C ARG A 132 -8.89 11.75 -18.56
N GLY A 133 -10.17 11.43 -18.78
CA GLY A 133 -10.60 10.13 -19.27
C GLY A 133 -10.48 9.01 -18.23
N LEU A 134 -10.37 9.34 -16.95
CA LEU A 134 -10.34 8.35 -15.87
C LEU A 134 -11.77 7.93 -15.50
N LYS A 135 -11.92 6.64 -15.21
CA LYS A 135 -13.10 6.07 -14.59
C LYS A 135 -13.18 6.53 -13.12
N VAL A 136 -14.38 6.77 -12.60
CA VAL A 136 -14.56 7.30 -11.24
C VAL A 136 -15.30 6.30 -10.36
N GLY A 137 -14.78 6.14 -9.15
CA GLY A 137 -15.43 5.36 -8.12
C GLY A 137 -15.45 6.06 -6.77
N PHE A 138 -16.35 5.57 -5.91
CA PHE A 138 -16.62 6.12 -4.59
C PHE A 138 -16.39 5.06 -3.52
N TYR A 139 -15.52 5.37 -2.58
CA TYR A 139 -15.37 4.61 -1.35
C TYR A 139 -16.36 5.09 -0.30
N TYR A 140 -17.04 4.15 0.33
CA TYR A 140 -17.98 4.41 1.39
C TYR A 140 -17.78 3.43 2.56
N CYS A 141 -17.42 3.96 3.73
CA CYS A 141 -17.30 3.17 4.94
C CYS A 141 -18.67 2.91 5.58
N PHE A 142 -19.07 1.64 5.64
CA PHE A 142 -20.28 1.21 6.33
C PHE A 142 -20.14 1.36 7.86
N PRO A 143 -21.22 1.18 8.63
CA PRO A 143 -21.18 1.15 10.10
C PRO A 143 -20.05 0.27 10.62
N LEU A 144 -19.01 0.89 11.20
CA LEU A 144 -17.81 0.16 11.62
C LEU A 144 -18.15 -1.05 12.48
N TRP A 145 -17.54 -2.17 12.12
CA TRP A 145 -17.36 -3.30 13.01
C TRP A 145 -16.17 -3.01 13.94
N GLY A 146 -16.34 -3.30 15.23
CA GLY A 146 -15.19 -3.34 16.12
C GLY A 146 -15.52 -3.32 17.59
N GLY A 147 -14.79 -4.12 18.36
CA GLY A 147 -14.87 -4.17 19.84
C GLY A 147 -14.51 -2.84 20.51
N ASP A 148 -14.24 -2.87 21.82
CA ASP A 148 -14.04 -1.67 22.65
C ASP A 148 -13.03 -0.64 22.09
N GLN A 149 -12.08 -1.07 21.27
CA GLN A 149 -11.08 -0.21 20.61
C GLN A 149 -11.65 0.70 19.51
N TRP A 150 -12.76 0.33 18.86
CA TRP A 150 -13.34 1.04 17.71
C TRP A 150 -14.60 1.84 18.04
N LYS A 151 -15.09 1.75 19.28
CA LYS A 151 -16.34 2.40 19.74
C LYS A 151 -16.39 3.92 19.50
N ASN A 152 -15.22 4.55 19.39
CA ASN A 152 -15.08 5.99 19.19
C ASN A 152 -15.06 6.42 17.72
N TYR A 153 -15.05 5.51 16.74
CA TYR A 153 -14.84 5.86 15.32
C TYR A 153 -16.08 5.62 14.44
N GLN A 154 -17.26 5.66 15.04
CA GLN A 154 -18.53 5.34 14.40
C GLN A 154 -18.78 6.16 13.12
N THR A 155 -19.26 5.51 12.06
CA THR A 155 -19.51 6.13 10.74
C THR A 155 -20.94 6.64 10.56
N LEU A 156 -21.79 6.47 11.57
CA LEU A 156 -23.14 7.02 11.68
C LEU A 156 -23.23 7.96 12.90
N PRO A 157 -24.18 8.91 12.93
CA PRO A 157 -24.35 9.85 14.03
C PRO A 157 -24.56 9.15 15.40
N HIS A 158 -23.90 9.66 16.44
CA HIS A 158 -23.67 8.95 17.72
C HIS A 158 -24.89 8.88 18.66
N GLU A 159 -25.79 9.87 18.65
CA GLU A 159 -26.88 9.96 19.66
C GLU A 159 -28.11 9.10 19.31
N ASP A 160 -28.50 9.06 18.04
CA ASP A 160 -29.64 8.25 17.57
C ASP A 160 -29.26 6.77 17.34
N TYR A 161 -27.96 6.49 17.24
CA TYR A 161 -27.40 5.16 17.02
C TYR A 161 -27.44 4.26 18.27
N ALA A 162 -27.02 4.79 19.43
CA ALA A 162 -27.01 4.03 20.68
C ALA A 162 -28.43 3.70 21.19
N THR A 163 -29.42 4.46 20.73
CA THR A 163 -30.84 4.34 21.12
C THR A 163 -31.69 3.57 20.12
N GLY A 164 -31.15 3.21 18.93
CA GLY A 164 -31.83 2.41 17.91
C GLY A 164 -32.98 3.14 17.21
N THR A 165 -32.94 4.46 17.16
CA THR A 165 -34.04 5.31 16.65
C THR A 165 -33.86 5.72 15.19
N ILE A 166 -32.73 5.40 14.54
CA ILE A 166 -32.45 5.75 13.15
C ILE A 166 -32.68 4.59 12.17
N ASP A 167 -33.31 4.89 11.03
CA ASP A 167 -33.34 4.00 9.86
C ASP A 167 -32.01 4.08 9.11
N ALA A 168 -31.01 3.32 9.58
CA ALA A 168 -29.69 3.32 8.98
C ALA A 168 -29.67 2.77 7.55
N GLU A 169 -30.54 1.79 7.23
CA GLU A 169 -30.64 1.26 5.87
C GLU A 169 -31.21 2.32 4.92
N GLY A 170 -32.26 3.01 5.36
CA GLY A 170 -32.82 4.17 4.66
C GLY A 170 -31.79 5.27 4.45
N MET A 171 -31.04 5.67 5.49
CA MET A 171 -29.99 6.69 5.40
C MET A 171 -28.91 6.31 4.36
N VAL A 172 -28.39 5.09 4.41
CA VAL A 172 -27.37 4.62 3.46
C VAL A 172 -27.94 4.55 2.04
N LYS A 173 -29.20 4.13 1.86
CA LYS A 173 -29.86 4.17 0.55
C LYS A 173 -30.06 5.60 0.04
N THR A 174 -30.34 6.56 0.92
CA THR A 174 -30.41 7.98 0.55
C THR A 174 -29.05 8.48 0.07
N HIS A 175 -27.97 8.19 0.80
CA HIS A 175 -26.61 8.53 0.37
C HIS A 175 -26.26 7.99 -1.01
N PHE A 176 -26.55 6.71 -1.28
CA PHE A 176 -26.30 6.16 -2.63
C PHE A 176 -27.24 6.75 -3.69
N SER A 177 -28.45 7.16 -3.32
CA SER A 177 -29.32 7.89 -4.25
C SER A 177 -28.69 9.23 -4.62
N GLU A 178 -28.20 10.01 -3.66
CA GLU A 178 -27.49 11.27 -3.90
C GLU A 178 -26.23 11.05 -4.75
N LEU A 179 -25.36 10.14 -4.33
CA LEU A 179 -24.08 9.84 -5.01
C LEU A 179 -24.27 9.32 -6.45
N LEU A 180 -25.27 8.48 -6.69
CA LEU A 180 -25.46 7.83 -7.99
C LEU A 180 -26.48 8.55 -8.90
N THR A 181 -26.98 9.71 -8.49
CA THR A 181 -27.86 10.54 -9.35
C THR A 181 -27.33 11.94 -9.59
N ASN A 182 -26.53 12.49 -8.67
CA ASN A 182 -26.04 13.86 -8.78
C ASN A 182 -24.70 13.97 -9.54
N TYR A 183 -23.90 12.91 -9.57
CA TYR A 183 -22.51 12.95 -10.07
C TYR A 183 -22.28 12.27 -11.43
N GLY A 184 -23.35 12.03 -12.18
CA GLY A 184 -23.30 11.31 -13.46
C GLY A 184 -23.01 9.82 -13.30
N ASP A 185 -22.50 9.18 -14.36
CA ASP A 185 -22.16 7.76 -14.32
C ASP A 185 -21.00 7.50 -13.35
N VAL A 186 -21.17 6.52 -12.48
CA VAL A 186 -20.18 6.05 -11.51
C VAL A 186 -19.80 4.63 -11.90
N ASP A 187 -18.50 4.37 -12.06
CA ASP A 187 -18.01 3.11 -12.59
C ASP A 187 -17.85 2.04 -11.49
N LEU A 188 -17.53 2.47 -10.26
CA LEU A 188 -17.22 1.59 -9.13
C LEU A 188 -17.69 2.17 -7.80
N VAL A 189 -18.40 1.38 -7.00
CA VAL A 189 -18.67 1.66 -5.58
C VAL A 189 -17.86 0.68 -4.74
N TRP A 190 -17.01 1.23 -3.88
CA TRP A 190 -16.08 0.48 -3.03
C TRP A 190 -16.51 0.55 -1.57
N ILE A 191 -16.92 -0.59 -1.01
CA ILE A 191 -17.52 -0.65 0.31
C ILE A 191 -16.59 -1.28 1.31
N ASP A 192 -16.21 -0.50 2.33
CA ASP A 192 -15.59 -1.05 3.52
C ASP A 192 -16.63 -1.47 4.54
N GLN A 193 -16.37 -2.56 5.28
CA GLN A 193 -17.23 -3.10 6.35
C GLN A 193 -18.64 -3.56 5.89
N SER A 194 -18.80 -4.06 4.65
CA SER A 194 -20.10 -4.48 4.10
C SER A 194 -20.82 -5.58 4.89
N GLY A 195 -20.09 -6.42 5.65
CA GLY A 195 -20.65 -7.53 6.44
C GLY A 195 -21.28 -7.14 7.79
N THR A 196 -21.30 -5.85 8.13
CA THR A 196 -21.78 -5.37 9.44
C THR A 196 -23.31 -5.39 9.56
N ASP A 197 -23.83 -6.05 10.61
CA ASP A 197 -25.22 -5.92 11.07
C ASP A 197 -25.35 -4.89 12.22
N LYS A 198 -24.30 -4.09 12.42
CA LYS A 198 -24.26 -3.00 13.39
C LYS A 198 -24.79 -1.72 12.74
N GLY A 199 -24.79 -0.61 13.47
CA GLY A 199 -25.32 0.63 12.91
C GLY A 199 -26.83 0.75 12.91
N GLY A 200 -27.59 -0.26 13.39
CA GLY A 200 -29.04 -0.35 13.11
C GLY A 200 -29.34 -1.04 11.76
N MET A 201 -28.32 -1.60 11.09
CA MET A 201 -28.52 -2.51 9.97
C MET A 201 -29.27 -3.75 10.44
N THR A 202 -30.25 -4.19 9.66
CA THR A 202 -30.87 -5.51 9.88
C THR A 202 -30.13 -6.57 9.07
N PRO A 203 -30.22 -7.87 9.43
CA PRO A 203 -29.63 -8.93 8.64
C PRO A 203 -30.01 -8.83 7.15
N GLY A 204 -28.99 -8.94 6.28
CA GLY A 204 -29.15 -8.82 4.83
C GLY A 204 -29.32 -7.39 4.31
N ALA A 205 -29.18 -6.34 5.14
CA ALA A 205 -29.26 -4.95 4.71
C ALA A 205 -28.26 -4.63 3.60
N TRP A 206 -27.03 -5.15 3.70
CA TRP A 206 -26.01 -4.97 2.68
C TRP A 206 -26.50 -5.38 1.29
N ARG A 207 -27.05 -6.60 1.12
CA ARG A 207 -27.55 -7.08 -0.18
C ARG A 207 -28.71 -6.24 -0.70
N ARG A 208 -29.58 -5.74 0.19
CA ARG A 208 -30.66 -4.80 -0.20
C ARG A 208 -30.12 -3.43 -0.62
N ILE A 209 -29.03 -2.97 -0.03
CA ILE A 209 -28.34 -1.74 -0.42
C ILE A 209 -27.60 -1.93 -1.74
N LYS A 210 -26.88 -3.05 -1.94
CA LYS A 210 -26.28 -3.42 -3.23
C LYS A 210 -27.34 -3.45 -4.35
N ALA A 211 -28.49 -4.08 -4.10
CA ALA A 211 -29.61 -4.08 -5.04
C ALA A 211 -30.14 -2.66 -5.33
N HIS A 212 -30.16 -1.78 -4.33
CA HIS A 212 -30.53 -0.37 -4.50
C HIS A 212 -29.53 0.38 -5.39
N ILE A 213 -28.23 0.18 -5.18
CA ILE A 213 -27.17 0.73 -6.05
C ILE A 213 -27.40 0.33 -7.51
N HIS A 214 -27.61 -0.96 -7.80
CA HIS A 214 -27.87 -1.41 -9.17
C HIS A 214 -29.20 -0.93 -9.75
N SER A 215 -30.19 -0.63 -8.90
CA SER A 215 -31.45 -0.04 -9.36
C SER A 215 -31.28 1.40 -9.85
N LEU A 216 -30.29 2.12 -9.32
CA LEU A 216 -29.93 3.48 -9.70
C LEU A 216 -28.99 3.48 -10.90
N GLN A 217 -27.91 2.69 -10.82
CA GLN A 217 -26.92 2.54 -11.88
C GLN A 217 -26.60 1.06 -12.11
N PRO A 218 -27.27 0.39 -13.07
CA PRO A 218 -27.12 -1.06 -13.27
C PRO A 218 -25.73 -1.48 -13.80
N ASN A 219 -24.96 -0.54 -14.33
CA ASN A 219 -23.60 -0.78 -14.85
C ASN A 219 -22.49 -0.37 -13.86
N CYS A 220 -22.84 0.14 -12.67
CA CYS A 220 -21.88 0.43 -11.61
C CYS A 220 -21.47 -0.90 -10.95
N LEU A 221 -20.17 -1.22 -10.97
CA LEU A 221 -19.64 -2.35 -10.23
C LEU A 221 -19.63 -2.04 -8.73
N VAL A 222 -19.92 -3.04 -7.90
CA VAL A 222 -19.87 -2.93 -6.44
C VAL A 222 -18.81 -3.89 -5.91
N ILE A 223 -17.80 -3.37 -5.22
CA ILE A 223 -16.82 -4.19 -4.51
C ILE A 223 -17.05 -4.07 -2.99
N ALA A 224 -17.20 -5.22 -2.34
CA ALA A 224 -17.17 -5.34 -0.89
C ALA A 224 -15.74 -5.74 -0.47
N ASN A 225 -15.08 -4.89 0.32
CA ASN A 225 -13.72 -5.12 0.80
C ASN A 225 -13.58 -6.50 1.46
N ASN A 226 -12.49 -7.21 1.15
CA ASN A 226 -12.17 -8.54 1.68
C ASN A 226 -13.25 -9.61 1.44
N SER A 227 -14.23 -9.36 0.56
CA SER A 227 -15.26 -10.35 0.20
C SER A 227 -14.79 -11.24 -0.95
N SER A 228 -15.05 -12.54 -0.81
CA SER A 228 -14.93 -13.56 -1.87
C SER A 228 -16.30 -14.15 -2.26
N SER A 229 -17.38 -13.41 -2.00
CA SER A 229 -18.77 -13.80 -2.28
C SER A 229 -19.36 -12.95 -3.40
N MET A 230 -19.73 -13.58 -4.52
CA MET A 230 -20.45 -12.92 -5.63
C MET A 230 -21.89 -12.51 -5.27
N GLU A 231 -22.43 -13.03 -4.17
CA GLU A 231 -23.72 -12.55 -3.64
C GLU A 231 -23.56 -11.17 -3.00
N ASP A 232 -22.40 -10.91 -2.39
CA ASP A 232 -22.12 -9.71 -1.61
C ASP A 232 -21.28 -8.69 -2.38
N SER A 233 -20.67 -9.09 -3.48
CA SER A 233 -19.74 -8.28 -4.28
C SER A 233 -19.87 -8.62 -5.76
N ASP A 234 -19.49 -7.72 -6.65
CA ASP A 234 -19.35 -7.99 -8.09
C ASP A 234 -17.91 -8.32 -8.47
N LEU A 235 -16.96 -8.07 -7.55
CA LEU A 235 -15.53 -8.32 -7.70
C LEU A 235 -14.99 -8.95 -6.41
N PHE A 236 -13.93 -9.75 -6.47
CA PHE A 236 -13.21 -10.10 -5.24
C PHE A 236 -12.32 -8.94 -4.80
N GLY A 237 -12.23 -8.71 -3.49
CA GLY A 237 -11.41 -7.64 -2.92
C GLY A 237 -10.38 -8.20 -1.94
N TYR A 238 -9.15 -7.69 -2.02
CA TYR A 238 -8.08 -8.00 -1.07
C TYR A 238 -7.42 -6.72 -0.58
N GLU A 239 -7.42 -6.51 0.73
CA GLU A 239 -6.69 -5.42 1.36
C GLU A 239 -5.29 -5.87 1.76
N TYR A 240 -4.33 -5.82 0.83
CA TYR A 240 -3.00 -6.45 0.98
C TYR A 240 -2.19 -6.09 2.25
N PRO A 241 -2.23 -4.88 2.85
CA PRO A 241 -1.53 -4.66 4.12
C PRO A 241 -2.10 -5.48 5.30
N TYR A 242 -3.30 -6.07 5.17
CA TYR A 242 -3.95 -6.86 6.22
C TYR A 242 -4.33 -8.27 5.77
N SER A 243 -4.66 -8.44 4.49
CA SER A 243 -4.79 -9.74 3.84
C SER A 243 -3.40 -10.24 3.46
N LEU A 244 -2.88 -11.16 4.27
CA LEU A 244 -1.64 -11.88 3.96
C LEU A 244 -1.82 -12.92 2.83
N GLU A 245 -3.06 -13.10 2.38
CA GLU A 245 -3.41 -13.95 1.24
C GLU A 245 -3.69 -13.07 0.03
N LEU A 246 -3.09 -13.41 -1.10
CA LEU A 246 -3.27 -12.78 -2.39
C LEU A 246 -3.99 -13.73 -3.36
N PRO A 247 -4.54 -13.23 -4.48
CA PRO A 247 -5.13 -14.09 -5.51
C PRO A 247 -4.15 -15.17 -5.96
N ALA A 248 -4.64 -16.40 -6.05
CA ALA A 248 -3.85 -17.54 -6.49
C ALA A 248 -3.34 -17.33 -7.93
N PRO A 249 -2.22 -17.96 -8.32
CA PRO A 249 -1.70 -17.88 -9.69
C PRO A 249 -2.72 -18.27 -10.78
N ASP A 250 -3.66 -19.14 -10.45
CA ASP A 250 -4.74 -19.62 -11.32
C ASP A 250 -6.09 -18.93 -11.07
N ASN A 251 -6.09 -17.76 -10.43
CA ASN A 251 -7.32 -17.00 -10.16
C ASN A 251 -8.07 -16.68 -11.47
N THR A 252 -9.34 -17.06 -11.51
CA THR A 252 -10.25 -16.85 -12.65
C THR A 252 -11.31 -15.78 -12.39
N VAL A 253 -11.40 -15.27 -11.16
CA VAL A 253 -12.43 -14.30 -10.77
C VAL A 253 -11.87 -12.89 -10.87
N ALA A 254 -12.63 -11.97 -11.46
CA ALA A 254 -12.25 -10.56 -11.53
C ALA A 254 -12.03 -10.00 -10.12
N THR A 255 -10.81 -9.56 -9.86
CA THR A 255 -10.34 -9.22 -8.52
C THR A 255 -9.71 -7.84 -8.49
N GLU A 256 -9.78 -7.18 -7.35
CA GLU A 256 -9.01 -6.00 -7.03
C GLU A 256 -8.18 -6.24 -5.77
N VAL A 257 -6.91 -5.84 -5.81
CA VAL A 257 -6.03 -5.81 -4.65
C VAL A 257 -5.65 -4.37 -4.39
N CYS A 258 -5.93 -3.88 -3.18
CA CYS A 258 -5.51 -2.55 -2.76
C CYS A 258 -4.27 -2.61 -1.86
N ASP A 259 -3.36 -1.64 -2.04
CA ASP A 259 -2.16 -1.45 -1.22
C ASP A 259 -1.82 0.03 -1.10
N LYS A 260 -0.94 0.38 -0.16
CA LYS A 260 -0.52 1.75 0.12
C LYS A 260 0.82 2.06 -0.54
N LEU A 261 0.87 3.17 -1.28
CA LEU A 261 2.13 3.80 -1.68
C LEU A 261 2.86 4.40 -0.48
N ASN A 262 2.10 4.98 0.45
CA ASN A 262 2.59 5.69 1.63
C ASN A 262 2.47 4.84 2.90
N ASN A 263 2.94 5.38 4.03
CA ASN A 263 2.98 4.63 5.31
C ASN A 263 1.57 4.31 5.87
N GLY A 264 0.56 5.09 5.47
CA GLY A 264 -0.82 4.94 5.88
C GLY A 264 -1.78 5.09 4.71
N TRP A 265 -3.06 4.79 4.96
CA TRP A 265 -4.13 5.10 4.02
C TRP A 265 -4.29 6.62 3.91
N PHE A 266 -4.40 7.33 5.03
CA PHE A 266 -4.36 8.80 5.09
C PHE A 266 -2.95 9.34 5.28
N ALA A 267 -2.73 10.60 4.89
CA ALA A 267 -1.54 11.34 5.32
C ALA A 267 -1.54 11.51 6.84
N ASN A 268 -0.39 11.30 7.47
CA ASN A 268 -0.24 11.48 8.89
C ASN A 268 0.07 12.96 9.20
N PRO A 269 -0.70 13.64 10.06
CA PRO A 269 -0.38 15.00 10.51
C PRO A 269 1.01 15.19 11.10
N GLU A 270 1.53 14.14 11.74
CA GLU A 270 2.78 14.16 12.51
C GLU A 270 3.97 13.67 11.65
N ALA A 271 3.70 13.08 10.49
CA ALA A 271 4.72 12.61 9.57
C ALA A 271 4.27 12.82 8.12
N PRO A 272 5.00 13.62 7.31
CA PRO A 272 4.60 13.89 5.94
C PRO A 272 4.45 12.61 5.14
N CYS A 273 3.57 12.66 4.14
CA CYS A 273 3.17 11.52 3.33
C CYS A 273 4.24 11.22 2.27
N VAL A 274 5.37 10.69 2.70
CA VAL A 274 6.41 10.23 1.78
C VAL A 274 6.04 8.86 1.22
N PRO A 275 6.29 8.58 -0.07
CA PRO A 275 6.18 7.23 -0.58
C PRO A 275 7.06 6.35 0.27
N VAL A 276 6.48 5.27 0.74
CA VAL A 276 7.30 4.13 1.02
C VAL A 276 7.55 3.41 -0.34
N ARG A 277 6.61 3.17 -1.25
CA ARG A 277 6.89 2.16 -2.31
C ARG A 277 7.74 2.82 -3.38
N ASN A 278 8.75 2.13 -3.90
CA ASN A 278 9.44 2.58 -5.10
C ASN A 278 8.74 2.01 -6.35
N ALA A 279 9.07 2.55 -7.53
CA ALA A 279 8.43 2.15 -8.78
C ALA A 279 8.66 0.68 -9.14
N ASP A 280 9.86 0.13 -8.85
CA ASP A 280 10.17 -1.28 -9.10
C ASP A 280 9.26 -2.21 -8.30
N TYR A 281 9.03 -1.92 -7.02
CA TYR A 281 8.12 -2.70 -6.20
C TYR A 281 6.70 -2.66 -6.78
N ILE A 282 6.20 -1.46 -7.11
CA ILE A 282 4.84 -1.30 -7.63
C ILE A 282 4.67 -2.09 -8.93
N VAL A 283 5.60 -1.94 -9.87
CA VAL A 283 5.49 -2.54 -11.21
C VAL A 283 5.77 -4.04 -11.19
N ASN A 284 6.91 -4.45 -10.65
CA ASN A 284 7.43 -5.82 -10.77
C ASN A 284 6.97 -6.74 -9.63
N LYS A 285 6.55 -6.20 -8.49
CA LYS A 285 6.11 -7.02 -7.34
C LYS A 285 4.60 -7.06 -7.13
N LEU A 286 3.88 -6.04 -7.60
CA LEU A 286 2.42 -5.98 -7.50
C LEU A 286 1.75 -6.01 -8.87
N LEU A 287 1.94 -4.97 -9.67
CA LEU A 287 1.10 -4.70 -10.83
C LEU A 287 1.14 -5.81 -11.89
N ARG A 288 2.33 -6.20 -12.36
CA ARG A 288 2.50 -7.30 -13.32
C ARG A 288 1.96 -8.62 -12.77
N PRO A 289 2.41 -9.11 -11.59
CA PRO A 289 1.89 -10.37 -11.07
C PRO A 289 0.37 -10.39 -10.81
N LEU A 290 -0.23 -9.27 -10.42
CA LEU A 290 -1.68 -9.18 -10.21
C LEU A 290 -2.43 -9.23 -11.54
N ASN A 291 -1.97 -8.47 -12.54
CA ASN A 291 -2.59 -8.45 -13.85
C ASN A 291 -2.53 -9.82 -14.56
N ASP A 292 -1.51 -10.64 -14.28
CA ASP A 292 -1.41 -12.02 -14.77
C ASP A 292 -2.38 -12.99 -14.08
N ARG A 293 -3.03 -12.56 -12.99
CA ARG A 293 -3.93 -13.36 -12.14
C ARG A 293 -5.36 -12.83 -12.13
N ASN A 294 -5.80 -12.19 -13.22
CA ASN A 294 -7.12 -11.53 -13.30
C ASN A 294 -7.39 -10.58 -12.11
N ALA A 295 -6.36 -9.84 -11.70
CA ALA A 295 -6.47 -8.86 -10.63
C ALA A 295 -5.95 -7.48 -11.05
N ASN A 296 -6.73 -6.46 -10.72
CA ASN A 296 -6.33 -5.07 -10.79
C ASN A 296 -5.59 -4.67 -9.51
N LEU A 297 -4.64 -3.74 -9.63
CA LEU A 297 -4.04 -3.06 -8.49
C LEU A 297 -4.76 -1.72 -8.26
N LEU A 298 -5.24 -1.49 -7.04
CA LEU A 298 -5.73 -0.19 -6.58
C LEU A 298 -4.71 0.42 -5.59
N LEU A 299 -3.83 1.29 -6.08
CA LEU A 299 -2.74 1.84 -5.26
C LEU A 299 -3.17 3.13 -4.57
N ASN A 300 -3.15 3.12 -3.24
CA ASN A 300 -3.46 4.30 -2.45
C ASN A 300 -2.33 5.33 -2.45
N CYS A 301 -2.68 6.56 -2.81
CA CYS A 301 -1.82 7.72 -2.86
C CYS A 301 -2.43 8.78 -1.95
N ALA A 302 -1.94 8.91 -0.71
CA ALA A 302 -2.59 9.75 0.28
C ALA A 302 -2.21 11.23 0.10
N PRO A 303 -3.17 12.14 -0.14
CA PRO A 303 -2.89 13.58 -0.22
C PRO A 303 -2.54 14.15 1.16
N GLU A 304 -1.67 15.16 1.18
CA GLU A 304 -1.32 15.88 2.41
C GLU A 304 -2.48 16.78 2.87
N LYS A 305 -2.38 17.34 4.09
CA LYS A 305 -3.37 18.30 4.62
C LYS A 305 -3.59 19.51 3.73
N THR A 306 -2.58 19.91 2.98
CA THR A 306 -2.66 20.99 2.00
C THR A 306 -3.59 20.65 0.83
N GLY A 307 -3.95 19.38 0.63
CA GLY A 307 -4.81 18.92 -0.46
C GLY A 307 -4.07 18.55 -1.74
N VAL A 308 -2.74 18.41 -1.69
CA VAL A 308 -1.92 17.94 -2.82
C VAL A 308 -1.20 16.64 -2.48
N LEU A 309 -0.85 15.86 -3.50
CA LEU A 309 0.08 14.75 -3.35
C LEU A 309 1.49 15.30 -3.08
N HIS A 310 2.24 14.63 -2.22
CA HIS A 310 3.63 14.98 -1.97
C HIS A 310 4.46 14.87 -3.27
N PRO A 311 5.44 15.77 -3.54
CA PRO A 311 6.22 15.73 -4.77
C PRO A 311 6.91 14.39 -5.06
N GLU A 312 7.35 13.69 -4.02
CA GLU A 312 7.92 12.34 -4.17
C GLU A 312 6.88 11.30 -4.63
N THR A 313 5.63 11.41 -4.17
CA THR A 313 4.53 10.56 -4.66
C THR A 313 4.32 10.77 -6.15
N VAL A 314 4.27 12.03 -6.60
CA VAL A 314 4.16 12.36 -8.02
C VAL A 314 5.35 11.81 -8.82
N ALA A 315 6.57 11.93 -8.28
CA ALA A 315 7.78 11.42 -8.94
C ALA A 315 7.78 9.89 -9.07
N VAL A 316 7.37 9.15 -8.04
CA VAL A 316 7.27 7.68 -8.09
C VAL A 316 6.19 7.24 -9.08
N LEU A 317 5.03 7.88 -9.08
CA LEU A 317 3.95 7.59 -10.04
C LEU A 317 4.40 7.81 -11.50
N LYS A 318 5.16 8.87 -11.76
CA LYS A 318 5.78 9.10 -13.06
C LYS A 318 6.75 7.98 -13.45
N GLN A 319 7.60 7.53 -12.53
CA GLN A 319 8.52 6.41 -12.77
C GLN A 319 7.76 5.09 -13.04
N VAL A 320 6.65 4.84 -12.34
CA VAL A 320 5.78 3.69 -12.60
C VAL A 320 5.28 3.70 -14.04
N GLY A 321 4.77 4.84 -14.53
CA GLY A 321 4.30 4.95 -15.91
C GLY A 321 5.41 4.84 -16.97
N GLU A 322 6.65 5.21 -16.62
CA GLU A 322 7.82 4.99 -17.48
C GLU A 322 8.23 3.50 -17.53
N MET A 323 8.05 2.76 -16.44
CA MET A 323 8.45 1.36 -16.30
C MET A 323 7.40 0.33 -16.77
N TRP A 324 6.12 0.67 -16.66
CA TRP A 324 5.01 -0.25 -16.95
C TRP A 324 4.28 0.14 -18.23
N ASP A 325 3.91 -0.84 -19.05
CA ASP A 325 3.04 -0.65 -20.22
C ASP A 325 1.76 -1.49 -20.07
N PRO A 326 0.56 -0.89 -20.03
CA PRO A 326 -0.69 -1.65 -19.95
C PRO A 326 -0.92 -2.59 -21.14
N ALA A 327 -0.23 -2.40 -22.27
CA ALA A 327 -0.29 -3.29 -23.43
C ALA A 327 0.64 -4.51 -23.31
N GLU A 328 1.53 -4.55 -22.31
CA GLU A 328 2.42 -5.69 -22.11
C GLU A 328 1.62 -6.92 -21.66
N VAL A 329 1.86 -8.05 -22.32
CA VAL A 329 1.42 -9.36 -21.84
C VAL A 329 2.56 -9.89 -20.99
N SER A 330 2.39 -9.88 -19.67
CA SER A 330 3.41 -10.46 -18.79
C SER A 330 3.30 -12.00 -18.84
N HIS A 331 4.44 -12.63 -19.10
CA HIS A 331 4.63 -14.09 -19.06
C HIS A 331 5.68 -14.47 -18.01
N ALA A 332 6.03 -13.53 -17.13
CA ALA A 332 7.01 -13.81 -16.10
C ALA A 332 6.44 -14.89 -15.16
N ASP A 333 7.31 -15.78 -14.66
CA ASP A 333 7.05 -16.58 -13.46
C ASP A 333 6.84 -15.61 -12.27
N SER A 334 5.71 -14.92 -12.26
CA SER A 334 5.42 -13.82 -11.37
C SER A 334 4.87 -14.42 -10.09
N GLU A 335 5.76 -15.02 -9.29
CA GLU A 335 5.45 -15.24 -7.89
C GLU A 335 5.20 -13.86 -7.27
N LEU A 336 3.94 -13.58 -6.91
CA LEU A 336 3.62 -12.48 -6.01
C LEU A 336 4.55 -12.60 -4.81
N TYR A 337 5.18 -11.49 -4.45
CA TYR A 337 6.12 -11.48 -3.35
C TYR A 337 5.37 -11.85 -2.07
N ASP A 338 5.63 -13.06 -1.58
CA ASP A 338 5.07 -13.54 -0.31
C ASP A 338 5.86 -12.89 0.83
N ILE A 339 5.29 -11.82 1.41
CA ILE A 339 5.87 -11.12 2.56
C ILE A 339 5.97 -12.01 3.81
N THR A 340 5.35 -13.19 3.81
CA THR A 340 5.50 -14.19 4.88
C THR A 340 6.74 -15.06 4.71
N ARG A 341 7.40 -15.03 3.55
CA ARG A 341 8.69 -15.70 3.36
C ARG A 341 9.75 -14.94 4.16
N GLY A 342 10.14 -15.53 5.27
CA GLY A 342 11.22 -15.06 6.15
C GLY A 342 12.58 -14.93 5.45
N PRO A 343 13.63 -14.58 6.21
CA PRO A 343 14.96 -14.25 5.68
C PRO A 343 15.47 -15.29 4.69
N VAL A 344 15.94 -14.83 3.52
CA VAL A 344 16.67 -15.72 2.61
C VAL A 344 18.07 -15.87 3.17
N SER A 345 18.35 -17.08 3.64
CA SER A 345 19.62 -17.46 4.21
C SER A 345 20.66 -17.72 3.11
N LYS A 346 21.19 -16.68 2.45
CA LYS A 346 22.09 -16.88 1.31
C LYS A 346 23.54 -17.20 1.72
N VAL A 347 23.94 -18.46 1.54
CA VAL A 347 25.25 -18.81 0.97
C VAL A 347 24.97 -19.45 -0.38
N ALA A 348 25.18 -18.70 -1.45
CA ALA A 348 25.08 -19.25 -2.80
C ALA A 348 26.38 -20.00 -3.13
N VAL A 349 26.25 -21.29 -3.40
CA VAL A 349 27.28 -22.10 -4.06
C VAL A 349 26.86 -22.30 -5.51
N GLU A 350 27.07 -21.29 -6.34
CA GLU A 350 26.89 -21.42 -7.79
C GLU A 350 28.21 -21.89 -8.40
N GLY A 351 28.22 -23.10 -8.95
CA GLY A 351 29.43 -23.73 -9.50
C GLY A 351 30.46 -24.10 -8.41
N ASN A 352 31.75 -23.85 -8.70
CA ASN A 352 32.89 -24.10 -7.79
C ASN A 352 33.17 -22.92 -6.82
N GLN A 353 32.22 -22.01 -6.62
CA GLN A 353 32.44 -20.75 -5.89
C GLN A 353 31.62 -20.71 -4.60
N VAL A 354 32.27 -20.42 -3.48
CA VAL A 354 31.63 -20.27 -2.15
C VAL A 354 31.47 -18.79 -1.83
N SER A 355 30.28 -18.38 -1.38
CA SER A 355 29.98 -17.01 -0.95
C SER A 355 29.96 -16.92 0.58
N LEU A 356 30.73 -16.00 1.19
CA LEU A 356 30.81 -15.82 2.65
C LEU A 356 30.26 -14.46 3.09
N ILE A 357 29.76 -14.35 4.32
CA ILE A 357 29.20 -13.10 4.87
C ILE A 357 30.09 -12.55 5.97
N PHE A 358 30.46 -11.26 5.86
CA PHE A 358 31.36 -10.58 6.80
C PHE A 358 30.61 -9.66 7.76
N ALA A 359 31.10 -9.57 8.99
CA ALA A 359 30.52 -8.63 9.94
C ALA A 359 30.74 -7.15 9.55
N PRO A 360 29.78 -6.27 9.85
CA PRO A 360 30.03 -4.83 9.80
C PRO A 360 31.10 -4.53 10.85
N ASP A 361 32.08 -3.68 10.51
CA ASP A 361 33.19 -3.21 11.38
C ASP A 361 34.56 -3.89 11.19
N TRP A 362 34.84 -4.47 10.03
CA TRP A 362 36.21 -4.82 9.68
C TRP A 362 37.05 -3.57 9.39
N SER A 363 38.28 -3.52 9.91
CA SER A 363 39.23 -2.45 9.56
C SER A 363 39.58 -2.52 8.06
N PRO A 364 40.00 -1.40 7.43
CA PRO A 364 40.37 -1.40 6.01
C PRO A 364 41.46 -2.43 5.68
N ASP A 365 42.42 -2.60 6.58
CA ASP A 365 43.49 -3.59 6.43
C ASP A 365 42.97 -5.02 6.56
N ASN A 366 42.02 -5.26 7.46
CA ASN A 366 41.37 -6.56 7.58
C ASN A 366 40.50 -6.86 6.36
N LEU A 367 39.76 -5.88 5.83
CA LEU A 367 38.96 -6.01 4.61
C LEU A 367 39.83 -6.38 3.40
N LYS A 368 40.94 -5.66 3.20
CA LYS A 368 41.94 -5.97 2.16
C LYS A 368 42.52 -7.36 2.34
N THR A 369 42.87 -7.72 3.57
CA THR A 369 43.44 -9.04 3.88
C THR A 369 42.42 -10.15 3.65
N ALA A 370 41.15 -9.95 4.02
CA ALA A 370 40.08 -10.90 3.74
C ALA A 370 39.86 -11.07 2.24
N ALA A 371 39.77 -9.98 1.48
CA ALA A 371 39.60 -10.02 0.04
C ALA A 371 40.72 -10.82 -0.63
N ALA A 372 41.99 -10.54 -0.30
CA ALA A 372 43.13 -11.29 -0.83
C ALA A 372 43.07 -12.79 -0.49
N ARG A 373 42.60 -13.16 0.72
CA ARG A 373 42.44 -14.56 1.12
C ARG A 373 41.30 -15.26 0.38
N LEU A 374 40.18 -14.57 0.19
CA LEU A 374 39.05 -15.07 -0.59
C LEU A 374 39.46 -15.30 -2.05
N GLU A 375 40.17 -14.34 -2.66
CA GLU A 375 40.68 -14.46 -4.03
C GLU A 375 41.63 -15.66 -4.18
N ALA A 376 42.58 -15.83 -3.25
CA ALA A 376 43.49 -16.97 -3.23
C ALA A 376 42.76 -18.32 -3.07
N ALA A 377 41.59 -18.31 -2.40
CA ALA A 377 40.72 -19.47 -2.24
C ALA A 377 39.62 -19.57 -3.31
N GLN A 378 39.62 -18.70 -4.33
CA GLN A 378 38.59 -18.62 -5.38
C GLN A 378 37.15 -18.47 -4.84
N CYS A 379 37.00 -17.83 -3.67
CA CYS A 379 35.72 -17.56 -3.02
C CYS A 379 35.25 -16.12 -3.27
N ARG A 380 33.97 -15.86 -3.00
CA ARG A 380 33.37 -14.51 -2.96
C ARG A 380 32.85 -14.21 -1.56
N GLY A 381 32.61 -12.93 -1.33
CA GLY A 381 32.27 -12.41 -0.02
C GLY A 381 31.23 -11.32 -0.17
N THR A 382 30.33 -11.23 0.80
CA THR A 382 29.38 -10.15 0.99
C THR A 382 29.86 -9.33 2.18
N PHE A 383 30.31 -8.11 1.90
CA PHE A 383 30.86 -7.20 2.90
C PHE A 383 29.77 -6.23 3.34
N PHE A 384 29.40 -6.30 4.63
CA PHE A 384 28.39 -5.41 5.20
C PHE A 384 29.00 -4.08 5.58
N VAL A 385 28.41 -3.00 5.06
CA VAL A 385 28.93 -1.64 5.20
C VAL A 385 27.86 -0.74 5.81
N ASN A 386 28.24 0.02 6.83
CA ASN A 386 27.44 1.11 7.40
C ASN A 386 27.81 2.46 6.77
N GLU A 387 26.99 3.49 6.99
CA GLU A 387 27.23 4.81 6.39
C GLU A 387 28.63 5.36 6.69
N ALA A 388 29.09 5.24 7.93
CA ALA A 388 30.39 5.73 8.37
C ALA A 388 31.55 5.06 7.60
N SER A 389 31.49 3.74 7.43
CA SER A 389 32.48 2.97 6.69
C SER A 389 32.40 3.26 5.20
N ALA A 390 31.19 3.37 4.64
CA ALA A 390 30.95 3.71 3.24
C ALA A 390 31.51 5.10 2.88
N LYS A 391 31.43 6.07 3.81
CA LYS A 391 32.02 7.40 3.63
C LYS A 391 33.54 7.36 3.59
N LYS A 392 34.15 6.59 4.48
CA LYS A 392 35.60 6.57 4.71
C LYS A 392 36.35 5.73 3.68
N GLU A 393 35.80 4.59 3.27
CA GLU A 393 36.54 3.54 2.54
C GLU A 393 36.10 3.37 1.07
N LYS A 394 35.61 4.45 0.44
CA LYS A 394 35.02 4.42 -0.92
C LYS A 394 35.88 3.72 -1.99
N ALA A 395 37.19 3.93 -1.95
CA ALA A 395 38.10 3.34 -2.93
C ALA A 395 38.18 1.81 -2.77
N LEU A 396 38.38 1.35 -1.54
CA LEU A 396 38.43 -0.06 -1.20
C LEU A 396 37.12 -0.79 -1.55
N LEU A 397 35.97 -0.19 -1.23
CA LEU A 397 34.67 -0.80 -1.53
C LEU A 397 34.45 -0.96 -3.05
N ARG A 398 34.95 -0.05 -3.88
CA ARG A 398 34.93 -0.21 -5.35
C ARG A 398 35.87 -1.30 -5.83
N GLU A 399 37.04 -1.43 -5.21
CA GLU A 399 37.98 -2.52 -5.51
C GLU A 399 37.34 -3.89 -5.21
N LEU A 400 36.66 -4.02 -4.06
CA LEU A 400 35.94 -5.24 -3.69
C LEU A 400 34.87 -5.61 -4.73
N VAL A 401 34.05 -4.65 -5.15
CA VAL A 401 33.03 -4.87 -6.19
C VAL A 401 33.68 -5.25 -7.53
N THR A 402 34.78 -4.60 -7.89
CA THR A 402 35.52 -4.90 -9.14
C THR A 402 36.12 -6.31 -9.12
N ALA A 403 36.54 -6.79 -7.95
CA ALA A 403 37.00 -8.17 -7.73
C ALA A 403 35.85 -9.20 -7.72
N GLY A 404 34.59 -8.75 -7.82
CA GLY A 404 33.39 -9.58 -7.89
C GLY A 404 32.79 -9.94 -6.54
N HIS A 405 33.16 -9.23 -5.47
CA HIS A 405 32.50 -9.34 -4.16
C HIS A 405 31.19 -8.54 -4.13
N GLU A 406 30.29 -8.89 -3.22
CA GLU A 406 29.03 -8.19 -2.99
C GLU A 406 29.16 -7.22 -1.81
N LEU A 407 28.41 -6.11 -1.85
CA LEU A 407 28.25 -5.20 -0.72
C LEU A 407 26.83 -5.35 -0.14
N GLY A 408 26.73 -5.50 1.18
CA GLY A 408 25.48 -5.52 1.94
C GLY A 408 25.30 -4.26 2.77
N ASN A 409 24.05 -3.88 3.05
CA ASN A 409 23.77 -2.78 3.99
C ASN A 409 23.83 -3.31 5.43
N GLY A 410 24.69 -2.72 6.26
CA GLY A 410 24.76 -3.03 7.70
C GLY A 410 24.53 -1.77 8.54
N SER A 411 23.87 -1.91 9.69
CA SER A 411 23.70 -0.80 10.65
C SER A 411 24.39 -1.10 11.98
N LYS A 412 24.89 -0.05 12.63
CA LYS A 412 25.51 -0.10 13.97
C LYS A 412 24.64 0.51 15.07
N GLU A 413 23.71 1.37 14.72
CA GLU A 413 22.84 2.00 15.72
C GLU A 413 21.68 1.05 16.03
N SER A 414 21.90 0.15 16.98
CA SER A 414 20.87 -0.73 17.55
C SER A 414 19.65 0.02 18.07
N SER A 415 19.74 1.34 18.29
CA SER A 415 18.61 2.19 18.70
C SER A 415 17.81 2.84 17.56
N VAL A 416 18.25 2.75 16.30
CA VAL A 416 17.60 3.43 15.14
C VAL A 416 16.75 2.48 14.31
N ILE A 417 17.06 1.19 14.35
CA ILE A 417 16.39 0.19 13.51
C ILE A 417 15.50 -0.70 14.36
N THR A 418 16.00 -1.21 15.50
CA THR A 418 15.18 -1.99 16.42
C THR A 418 14.66 -1.13 17.57
N GLY A 419 13.35 -1.24 17.83
CA GLY A 419 12.71 -0.65 19.00
C GLY A 419 12.40 0.85 18.96
N LYS A 420 12.84 1.62 17.95
CA LYS A 420 12.36 2.99 17.71
C LYS A 420 12.30 3.32 16.21
N THR A 421 11.19 3.94 15.81
CA THR A 421 10.95 4.84 14.65
C THR A 421 10.60 4.29 13.25
N ASN A 422 9.42 4.72 12.78
CA ASN A 422 8.92 4.94 11.40
C ASN A 422 9.79 4.44 10.23
N ALA A 423 9.18 3.67 9.30
CA ALA A 423 9.76 3.10 8.07
C ALA A 423 10.65 4.04 7.24
N ARG A 424 10.42 5.35 7.34
CA ARG A 424 11.27 6.40 6.77
C ARG A 424 12.73 6.35 7.25
N LEU A 425 12.99 6.04 8.53
CA LEU A 425 14.36 6.03 9.06
C LEU A 425 15.14 4.79 8.61
N VAL A 426 14.50 3.62 8.58
CA VAL A 426 15.08 2.39 8.01
C VAL A 426 15.47 2.61 6.54
N ARG A 427 14.61 3.27 5.76
CA ARG A 427 14.91 3.66 4.38
C ARG A 427 16.07 4.66 4.28
N ASN A 428 16.06 5.72 5.09
CA ASN A 428 17.10 6.74 5.02
C ASN A 428 18.48 6.14 5.27
N GLU A 429 18.59 5.19 6.19
CA GLU A 429 19.83 4.45 6.45
C GLU A 429 20.26 3.65 5.21
N VAL A 430 19.33 2.90 4.61
CA VAL A 430 19.55 2.10 3.39
C VAL A 430 20.01 2.98 2.22
N ASP A 431 19.32 4.09 1.97
CA ASP A 431 19.61 5.01 0.87
C ASP A 431 20.91 5.80 1.09
N SER A 432 21.24 6.10 2.36
CA SER A 432 22.46 6.83 2.71
C SER A 432 23.70 6.02 2.35
N VAL A 433 23.75 4.73 2.69
CA VAL A 433 24.84 3.83 2.28
C VAL A 433 24.97 3.80 0.76
N GLN A 434 23.86 3.61 0.05
CA GLN A 434 23.84 3.52 -1.41
C GLN A 434 24.36 4.80 -2.09
N LYS A 435 23.97 5.96 -1.58
CA LYS A 435 24.42 7.27 -2.08
C LYS A 435 25.93 7.47 -1.92
N GLN A 436 26.55 6.89 -0.90
CA GLN A 436 27.99 7.03 -0.64
C GLN A 436 28.84 6.16 -1.57
N LEU A 437 28.36 4.97 -1.90
CA LEU A 437 29.10 3.99 -2.70
C LEU A 437 29.27 4.45 -4.15
N ARG A 438 28.22 5.03 -4.76
CA ARG A 438 28.17 5.37 -6.20
C ARG A 438 28.68 4.21 -7.09
N THR A 439 28.45 2.98 -6.65
CA THR A 439 28.74 1.75 -7.38
C THR A 439 27.58 1.42 -8.31
N THR A 440 27.83 0.65 -9.37
CA THR A 440 26.76 0.12 -10.23
C THR A 440 26.01 -1.03 -9.58
N GLN A 441 26.56 -1.64 -8.52
CA GLN A 441 25.89 -2.64 -7.70
C GLN A 441 25.11 -1.95 -6.58
N SER A 442 23.81 -2.26 -6.50
CA SER A 442 22.95 -1.94 -5.37
C SER A 442 22.92 -3.11 -4.40
N PRO A 443 23.16 -2.91 -3.08
CA PRO A 443 22.95 -3.95 -2.09
C PRO A 443 21.53 -4.49 -2.16
N VAL A 444 21.39 -5.81 -2.17
CA VAL A 444 20.10 -6.52 -2.12
C VAL A 444 19.91 -7.28 -0.80
N VAL A 445 20.89 -7.17 0.10
CA VAL A 445 20.90 -7.80 1.42
C VAL A 445 21.14 -6.77 2.52
N PHE A 446 20.48 -6.99 3.65
CA PHE A 446 20.57 -6.16 4.84
C PHE A 446 20.93 -7.01 6.07
N ARG A 447 21.79 -6.49 6.94
CA ARG A 447 22.08 -7.08 8.24
C ARG A 447 21.67 -6.11 9.34
N ALA A 448 20.76 -6.56 10.20
CA ALA A 448 20.38 -5.79 11.37
C ALA A 448 21.48 -5.75 12.44
N PRO A 449 21.52 -4.68 13.26
CA PRO A 449 22.36 -4.63 14.46
C PRO A 449 22.08 -5.86 15.34
N GLU A 450 23.12 -6.53 15.82
CA GLU A 450 23.02 -7.69 16.73
C GLU A 450 22.14 -8.86 16.22
N TYR A 451 21.74 -8.85 14.95
CA TYR A 451 20.72 -9.75 14.38
C TYR A 451 19.35 -9.62 15.04
N GLU A 452 19.10 -8.52 15.74
CA GLU A 452 17.78 -8.22 16.23
C GLU A 452 16.92 -7.80 15.05
N TYR A 453 15.88 -8.58 14.80
CA TYR A 453 14.83 -8.27 13.86
C TYR A 453 13.55 -8.13 14.68
N ASP A 454 12.89 -6.97 14.58
CA ASP A 454 11.57 -6.78 15.16
C ASP A 454 10.48 -6.84 14.08
N ASP A 455 9.24 -7.03 14.54
CA ASP A 455 8.05 -7.14 13.68
C ASP A 455 7.82 -5.86 12.83
N PHE A 456 8.55 -4.78 13.11
CA PHE A 456 8.45 -3.49 12.45
C PHE A 456 9.45 -3.33 11.30
N THR A 457 10.70 -3.73 11.51
CA THR A 457 11.82 -3.54 10.58
C THR A 457 11.72 -4.49 9.39
N TRP A 458 11.26 -5.72 9.64
CA TRP A 458 11.22 -6.78 8.64
C TRP A 458 10.36 -6.44 7.41
N PRO A 459 9.09 -6.00 7.56
CA PRO A 459 8.29 -5.58 6.42
C PRO A 459 8.92 -4.44 5.64
N VAL A 460 9.58 -3.49 6.30
CA VAL A 460 10.19 -2.31 5.67
C VAL A 460 11.44 -2.67 4.85
N LEU A 461 12.28 -3.57 5.34
CA LEU A 461 13.46 -4.04 4.59
C LEU A 461 13.07 -4.83 3.35
N ASN A 462 12.16 -5.78 3.54
CA ASN A 462 11.60 -6.59 2.47
C ASN A 462 11.01 -5.69 1.36
N TYR A 463 10.22 -4.73 1.80
CA TYR A 463 9.61 -3.70 0.97
C TYR A 463 10.60 -2.86 0.16
N LEU A 464 11.79 -2.58 0.72
CA LEU A 464 12.86 -1.88 0.02
C LEU A 464 13.61 -2.78 -0.98
N GLY A 465 13.15 -4.02 -1.18
CA GLY A 465 13.83 -5.02 -2.00
C GLY A 465 15.07 -5.62 -1.34
N LEU A 466 15.23 -5.42 -0.03
CA LEU A 466 16.35 -5.96 0.74
C LEU A 466 15.96 -7.26 1.41
N THR A 467 16.86 -8.22 1.32
CA THR A 467 16.77 -9.50 2.00
C THR A 467 17.51 -9.42 3.32
N ALA A 468 16.83 -9.65 4.46
CA ALA A 468 17.54 -9.72 5.73
C ALA A 468 18.32 -11.04 5.89
N VAL A 469 19.46 -10.99 6.57
CA VAL A 469 20.39 -12.11 6.71
C VAL A 469 20.39 -12.66 8.14
N GLU A 470 20.06 -13.94 8.30
CA GLU A 470 20.20 -14.66 9.58
C GLU A 470 21.43 -15.57 9.59
N PRO A 471 22.29 -15.50 10.63
CA PRO A 471 23.49 -16.34 10.71
C PRO A 471 23.15 -17.77 11.16
N SER A 472 24.03 -18.71 10.83
CA SER A 472 24.00 -20.09 11.35
C SER A 472 25.39 -20.54 11.80
N ASP A 473 25.45 -21.48 12.74
CA ASP A 473 26.72 -21.97 13.31
C ASP A 473 27.32 -23.19 12.58
N ALA A 474 26.72 -23.65 11.47
CA ALA A 474 27.08 -24.92 10.83
C ALA A 474 27.43 -24.79 9.34
N LEU A 475 28.45 -25.51 8.88
CA LEU A 475 28.84 -25.65 7.47
C LEU A 475 27.95 -26.66 6.70
N ALA A 476 26.63 -26.50 6.79
CA ALA A 476 25.67 -27.31 6.03
C ALA A 476 25.38 -26.67 4.65
N PRO A 477 24.94 -27.45 3.64
CA PRO A 477 24.46 -26.87 2.38
C PRO A 477 23.35 -25.84 2.63
N GLY A 478 23.51 -24.61 2.14
CA GLY A 478 22.57 -23.49 2.35
C GLY A 478 22.74 -22.73 3.67
N ALA A 479 23.72 -23.09 4.50
CA ALA A 479 23.97 -22.43 5.77
C ALA A 479 24.77 -21.13 5.61
N ILE A 480 24.37 -20.05 6.33
CA ILE A 480 25.12 -18.79 6.39
C ILE A 480 26.17 -18.86 7.48
N LEU A 481 27.41 -18.56 7.12
CA LEU A 481 28.51 -18.43 8.07
C LEU A 481 28.89 -16.97 8.21
N GLU A 482 28.77 -16.46 9.43
CA GLU A 482 29.33 -15.18 9.78
C GLU A 482 30.83 -15.31 10.04
N VAL A 483 31.62 -14.47 9.37
CA VAL A 483 33.05 -14.34 9.62
C VAL A 483 33.31 -13.00 10.33
N LYS A 484 33.64 -13.07 11.62
CA LYS A 484 33.93 -11.92 12.49
C LYS A 484 35.43 -11.60 12.54
N THR A 485 36.29 -12.59 12.32
CA THR A 485 37.75 -12.40 12.40
C THR A 485 38.50 -13.04 11.23
N LEU A 486 39.74 -12.59 10.99
CA LEU A 486 40.65 -13.21 10.03
C LEU A 486 40.99 -14.67 10.39
N ALA A 487 41.04 -15.00 11.69
CA ALA A 487 41.29 -16.37 12.14
C ALA A 487 40.09 -17.29 11.83
N GLU A 488 38.87 -16.80 12.01
CA GLU A 488 37.65 -17.52 11.59
C GLU A 488 37.62 -17.70 10.07
N LEU A 489 38.01 -16.68 9.30
CA LEU A 489 38.13 -16.80 7.85
C LEU A 489 39.10 -17.94 7.47
N ASP A 490 40.27 -17.98 8.10
CA ASP A 490 41.27 -19.02 7.83
C ASP A 490 40.75 -20.42 8.17
N ALA A 491 40.04 -20.55 9.28
CA ALA A 491 39.43 -21.82 9.69
C ALA A 491 38.37 -22.28 8.67
N VAL A 492 37.47 -21.39 8.25
CA VAL A 492 36.45 -21.68 7.23
C VAL A 492 37.11 -22.06 5.90
N LEU A 493 38.09 -21.28 5.42
CA LEU A 493 38.79 -21.58 4.17
C LEU A 493 39.57 -22.90 4.23
N ALA A 494 40.12 -23.26 5.38
CA ALA A 494 40.79 -24.55 5.58
C ALA A 494 39.78 -25.72 5.51
N GLU A 495 38.60 -25.57 6.11
CA GLU A 495 37.55 -26.57 6.06
C GLU A 495 36.98 -26.73 4.64
N LEU A 496 36.77 -25.63 3.91
CA LEU A 496 36.32 -25.63 2.51
C LEU A 496 37.28 -26.39 1.59
N LYS A 497 38.60 -26.35 1.84
CA LYS A 497 39.59 -27.15 1.08
C LYS A 497 39.40 -28.65 1.26
N THR A 498 38.85 -29.09 2.40
CA THR A 498 38.67 -30.51 2.71
C THR A 498 37.32 -31.06 2.27
N LYS A 499 36.31 -30.21 2.11
CA LYS A 499 34.95 -30.59 1.72
C LYS A 499 34.73 -30.33 0.22
N LYS A 500 34.43 -31.37 -0.55
CA LYS A 500 34.02 -31.23 -1.97
C LYS A 500 32.56 -30.77 -2.02
N PHE A 501 32.31 -29.50 -2.27
CA PHE A 501 30.97 -28.99 -2.55
C PHE A 501 30.67 -29.14 -4.05
N THR A 502 29.74 -30.02 -4.39
CA THR A 502 29.15 -30.09 -5.73
C THR A 502 27.84 -29.32 -5.69
N SER A 503 27.88 -28.05 -6.10
CA SER A 503 26.75 -27.15 -6.42
C SER A 503 25.39 -27.47 -5.79
N VAL A 504 24.90 -26.59 -4.91
CA VAL A 504 23.49 -26.58 -4.49
C VAL A 504 22.88 -25.26 -4.92
N THR A 505 22.07 -25.32 -5.98
CA THR A 505 21.21 -24.22 -6.39
C THR A 505 20.06 -24.11 -5.39
N VAL A 506 19.85 -22.92 -4.82
CA VAL A 506 18.66 -22.64 -4.00
C VAL A 506 17.47 -22.56 -4.94
N ARG A 507 16.80 -23.69 -5.18
CA ARG A 507 15.45 -23.69 -5.77
C ARG A 507 14.51 -24.81 -5.34
N GLU A 508 14.91 -25.73 -4.48
CA GLU A 508 14.01 -26.80 -4.04
C GLU A 508 14.14 -27.05 -2.53
N LEU A 509 12.98 -27.24 -1.89
CA LEU A 509 12.72 -27.62 -0.48
C LEU A 509 12.46 -26.48 0.51
N PHE A 510 11.18 -26.10 0.62
CA PHE A 510 10.57 -25.84 1.93
C PHE A 510 9.38 -26.78 2.14
N ALA A 511 9.68 -27.98 2.63
CA ALA A 511 8.77 -28.74 3.45
C ALA A 511 9.55 -29.16 4.70
N THR A 512 8.99 -28.80 5.85
CA THR A 512 9.43 -29.16 7.21
C THR A 512 10.70 -28.46 7.73
N SER A 513 10.52 -27.49 8.63
CA SER A 513 11.10 -27.64 9.96
C SER A 513 10.33 -26.79 10.98
N SER A 514 10.10 -27.43 12.11
CA SER A 514 9.46 -26.90 13.30
C SER A 514 10.40 -25.93 14.02
N SER A 515 10.14 -24.63 13.92
CA SER A 515 10.58 -23.65 14.92
C SER A 515 9.41 -23.35 15.86
N LYS A 516 9.70 -23.18 17.16
CA LYS A 516 8.70 -22.98 18.21
C LYS A 516 7.88 -21.73 17.91
N ARG A 517 6.62 -21.92 17.52
CA ARG A 517 5.58 -20.87 17.57
C ARG A 517 5.44 -20.37 19.00
N LEU A 518 5.85 -19.14 19.27
CA LEU A 518 5.20 -18.36 20.31
C LEU A 518 3.85 -17.92 19.73
N ARG A 519 2.76 -18.52 20.24
CA ARG A 519 1.41 -18.07 19.95
C ARG A 519 1.16 -16.78 20.73
N GLY A 520 1.14 -15.66 20.02
CA GLY A 520 0.49 -14.43 20.42
C GLY A 520 0.00 -13.78 19.15
N ALA A 521 -1.32 -13.79 18.91
CA ALA A 521 -1.90 -13.01 17.84
C ALA A 521 -1.79 -11.55 18.24
N VAL A 522 -0.77 -10.85 17.73
CA VAL A 522 -0.68 -9.39 17.87
C VAL A 522 -1.55 -8.81 16.77
N ASN A 523 -2.56 -8.04 17.18
CA ASN A 523 -3.43 -7.31 16.29
C ASN A 523 -2.66 -6.11 15.74
N VAL A 524 -2.32 -6.14 14.45
CA VAL A 524 -1.58 -5.10 13.73
C VAL A 524 -2.25 -3.73 13.88
N ALA A 525 -3.56 -3.66 14.14
CA ALA A 525 -4.28 -2.41 14.36
C ALA A 525 -3.92 -1.69 15.68
N ASP A 526 -3.57 -2.42 16.74
CA ASP A 526 -3.21 -1.80 18.04
C ASP A 526 -1.81 -1.16 17.98
N VAL A 527 -0.93 -1.70 17.13
CA VAL A 527 0.45 -1.24 16.91
C VAL A 527 0.53 0.03 16.04
N VAL A 528 -0.44 0.26 15.16
CA VAL A 528 -0.45 1.41 14.22
C VAL A 528 -0.88 2.72 14.89
N THR A 529 -1.54 2.68 16.06
CA THR A 529 -2.17 3.87 16.68
C THR A 529 -1.38 4.50 17.83
N GLY A 530 -0.22 3.95 18.23
CA GLY A 530 0.66 4.55 19.24
C GLY A 530 0.05 4.65 20.65
N ARG A 531 -0.80 3.71 21.06
CA ARG A 531 -1.17 3.54 22.48
C ARG A 531 -0.35 2.40 23.08
N GLU A 532 0.16 2.65 24.29
CA GLU A 532 1.02 1.74 25.07
C GLU A 532 0.56 0.28 25.11
#